data_AF-A0A2B2C614-F1
#
_entry.id   AF-A0A2B2C614-F1
#
_cell.length_a   1.000
_cell.length_b   1.000
_cell.length_c   1.000
_cell.angle_alpha   90.00
_cell.angle_beta   90.00
_cell.angle_gamma   90.00
#
_symmetry.space_group_name_H-M   'P 1'
#
loop_
_entity.id
_entity.type
_entity.pdbx_description
1 polymer ?
#
loop_
_entity_poly.entity_id
_entity_poly.type
_entity_poly.pdbx_seq_one_letter_code
_entity_poly.pdbx_strand_id
1 'polypeptide(L)'
;MLYIRDIEKIIEHTLLVHKLTIEYEISNTLPAPMSFNVSTNMIKFNYLKINGYIANINFKIKETDEDCVKIILYHQLGYYLDFKKNKHDLRIIKYGEDDEKAQLLTLIETNAWEYGRTLVPDRLLNSYDKVRQLDKMLIKSY
;
A
#
# COMPACT_ATOMS: atom_id res chain seq x y z
N MET A 1 -18.04 -5.43 -5.69
CA MET A 1 -17.33 -6.62 -5.17
C MET A 1 -16.47 -7.15 -6.29
N LEU A 2 -15.15 -7.03 -6.12
CA LEU A 2 -14.17 -7.50 -7.09
C LEU A 2 -13.93 -8.99 -6.88
N TYR A 3 -13.61 -9.72 -7.95
CA TYR A 3 -13.06 -11.07 -7.91
C TYR A 3 -11.52 -11.03 -7.79
N ILE A 4 -10.92 -12.16 -7.39
CA ILE A 4 -9.45 -12.32 -7.34
C ILE A 4 -8.82 -11.89 -8.67
N ARG A 5 -9.38 -12.38 -9.80
CA ARG A 5 -8.87 -12.10 -11.14
C ARG A 5 -8.92 -10.61 -11.52
N ASP A 6 -9.87 -9.85 -10.98
CA ASP A 6 -9.95 -8.41 -11.22
C ASP A 6 -8.80 -7.70 -10.51
N ILE A 7 -8.51 -8.09 -9.26
CA ILE A 7 -7.40 -7.55 -8.46
C ILE A 7 -6.05 -7.86 -9.15
N GLU A 8 -5.86 -9.11 -9.61
CA GLU A 8 -4.66 -9.50 -10.36
C GLU A 8 -4.44 -8.62 -11.59
N LYS A 9 -5.48 -8.43 -12.42
CA LYS A 9 -5.41 -7.57 -13.61
C LYS A 9 -5.05 -6.13 -13.28
N ILE A 10 -5.59 -5.59 -12.17
CA ILE A 10 -5.27 -4.23 -11.73
C ILE A 10 -3.81 -4.13 -11.33
N ILE A 11 -3.28 -5.11 -10.58
CA ILE A 11 -1.87 -5.16 -10.19
C ILE A 11 -0.99 -5.27 -11.44
N GLU A 12 -1.25 -6.25 -12.31
CA GLU A 12 -0.51 -6.48 -13.55
C GLU A 12 -0.45 -5.22 -14.42
N HIS A 13 -1.60 -4.61 -14.69
CA HIS A 13 -1.68 -3.43 -15.53
C HIS A 13 -0.94 -2.24 -14.91
N THR A 14 -1.08 -2.02 -13.61
CA THR A 14 -0.40 -0.91 -12.92
C THR A 14 1.12 -1.11 -12.93
N LEU A 15 1.60 -2.32 -12.64
CA LEU A 15 3.04 -2.63 -12.70
C LEU A 15 3.59 -2.45 -14.12
N LEU A 16 2.85 -2.88 -15.14
CA LEU A 16 3.23 -2.73 -16.54
C LEU A 16 3.34 -1.25 -16.94
N VAL A 17 2.34 -0.42 -16.62
CA VAL A 17 2.32 1.02 -16.91
C VAL A 17 3.53 1.73 -16.31
N HIS A 18 3.92 1.36 -15.09
CA HIS A 18 5.07 1.95 -14.40
C HIS A 18 6.40 1.21 -14.67
N LYS A 19 6.39 0.18 -15.53
CA LYS A 19 7.56 -0.64 -15.88
C LYS A 19 8.27 -1.22 -14.65
N LEU A 20 7.48 -1.67 -13.68
CA LEU A 20 7.97 -2.23 -12.42
C LEU A 20 8.02 -3.76 -12.49
N THR A 21 9.19 -4.33 -12.16
CA THR A 21 9.39 -5.78 -12.08
C THR A 21 9.20 -6.23 -10.62
N ILE A 22 7.94 -6.38 -10.21
CA ILE A 22 7.54 -6.82 -8.86
C ILE A 22 6.65 -8.04 -9.04
N GLU A 23 6.93 -9.11 -8.30
CA GLU A 23 6.07 -10.31 -8.32
C GLU A 23 4.83 -10.07 -7.46
N TYR A 24 3.75 -10.79 -7.71
CA TYR A 24 2.57 -10.72 -6.85
C TYR A 24 1.93 -12.10 -6.63
N GLU A 25 1.35 -12.29 -5.44
CA GLU A 25 0.60 -13.50 -5.10
C GLU A 25 -0.59 -13.21 -4.18
N ILE A 26 -1.58 -14.09 -4.21
CA ILE A 26 -2.67 -14.09 -3.24
C ILE A 26 -2.22 -14.72 -1.92
N SER A 27 -2.64 -14.13 -0.80
CA SER A 27 -2.44 -14.67 0.53
C SER A 27 -3.69 -14.49 1.38
N ASN A 28 -4.35 -15.61 1.71
CA ASN A 28 -5.55 -15.61 2.55
C ASN A 28 -5.25 -15.37 4.03
N THR A 29 -3.99 -15.50 4.44
CA THR A 29 -3.53 -15.31 5.83
C THR A 29 -2.99 -13.91 6.09
N LEU A 30 -2.81 -13.08 5.05
CA LEU A 30 -2.37 -11.71 5.21
C LEU A 30 -3.44 -10.89 5.98
N PRO A 31 -3.10 -10.25 7.11
CA PRO A 31 -4.08 -9.52 7.92
C PRO A 31 -4.50 -8.19 7.30
N ALA A 32 -3.67 -7.67 6.38
CA ALA A 32 -3.88 -6.44 5.62
C ALA A 32 -4.49 -6.71 4.24
N PRO A 33 -5.12 -5.72 3.57
CA PRO A 33 -5.59 -5.87 2.19
C PRO A 33 -4.45 -6.18 1.22
N MET A 34 -3.31 -5.52 1.36
CA MET A 34 -2.13 -5.71 0.51
C MET A 34 -0.87 -5.37 1.29
N SER A 35 0.24 -6.03 0.97
CA SER A 35 1.56 -5.75 1.56
C SER A 35 2.65 -5.92 0.53
N PHE A 36 3.60 -5.00 0.49
CA PHE A 36 4.86 -5.19 -0.22
C PHE A 36 5.93 -5.78 0.72
N ASN A 37 6.60 -6.85 0.28
CA ASN A 37 7.75 -7.44 0.96
C ASN A 37 9.03 -7.01 0.24
N VAL A 38 9.85 -6.23 0.93
CA VAL A 38 11.12 -5.68 0.42
C VAL A 38 12.13 -6.79 0.11
N SER A 39 12.25 -7.78 0.97
CA SER A 39 13.25 -8.85 0.85
C SER A 39 13.00 -9.77 -0.34
N THR A 40 11.73 -10.04 -0.64
CA THR A 40 11.34 -10.91 -1.77
C THR A 40 10.89 -10.12 -2.99
N ASN A 41 10.87 -8.78 -2.92
CA ASN A 41 10.36 -7.90 -3.97
C ASN A 41 8.98 -8.33 -4.50
N MET A 42 8.05 -8.59 -3.58
CA MET A 42 6.76 -9.23 -3.87
C MET A 42 5.59 -8.51 -3.20
N ILE A 43 4.50 -8.34 -3.93
CA ILE A 43 3.21 -7.89 -3.41
C ILE A 43 2.38 -9.11 -3.03
N LYS A 44 1.88 -9.14 -1.79
CA LYS A 44 0.86 -10.09 -1.37
C LYS A 44 -0.46 -9.36 -1.19
N PHE A 45 -1.57 -9.99 -1.57
CA PHE A 45 -2.90 -9.42 -1.33
C PHE A 45 -3.88 -10.43 -0.75
N ASN A 46 -4.81 -9.95 0.08
CA ASN A 46 -5.90 -10.74 0.62
C ASN A 46 -7.23 -10.25 0.05
N TYR A 47 -7.86 -11.10 -0.76
CA TYR A 47 -9.13 -10.83 -1.42
C TYR A 47 -10.24 -10.34 -0.48
N LEU A 48 -10.42 -10.99 0.67
CA LEU A 48 -11.48 -10.64 1.63
C LEU A 48 -11.18 -9.29 2.29
N LYS A 49 -9.91 -9.06 2.65
CA LYS A 49 -9.48 -7.81 3.27
C LYS A 49 -9.53 -6.64 2.30
N ILE A 50 -9.22 -6.85 1.01
CA ILE A 50 -9.40 -5.83 -0.03
C ILE A 50 -10.86 -5.42 -0.12
N ASN A 51 -11.78 -6.37 -0.35
CA ASN A 51 -13.20 -6.02 -0.49
C ASN A 51 -13.75 -5.36 0.78
N GLY A 52 -13.34 -5.82 1.97
CA GLY A 52 -13.71 -5.17 3.24
C GLY A 52 -13.15 -3.76 3.40
N TYR A 53 -11.89 -3.54 3.05
CA TYR A 53 -11.26 -2.21 3.11
C TYR A 53 -11.91 -1.24 2.11
N ILE A 54 -12.17 -1.68 0.87
CA ILE A 54 -12.88 -0.90 -0.15
C ILE A 54 -14.24 -0.45 0.38
N ALA A 55 -15.02 -1.35 0.97
CA ALA A 55 -16.33 -0.99 1.53
C ALA A 55 -16.23 0.13 2.60
N ASN A 56 -15.16 0.12 3.40
CA ASN A 56 -14.93 1.12 4.45
C ASN A 56 -14.49 2.48 3.89
N ILE A 57 -13.57 2.50 2.91
CA ILE A 57 -13.04 3.77 2.37
C ILE A 57 -13.94 4.38 1.31
N ASN A 58 -14.65 3.56 0.52
CA ASN A 58 -15.38 4.04 -0.65
C ASN A 58 -16.56 4.94 -0.26
N PHE A 59 -17.18 4.71 0.90
CA PHE A 59 -18.20 5.62 1.43
C PHE A 59 -17.70 7.08 1.56
N LYS A 60 -16.40 7.28 1.78
CA LYS A 60 -15.79 8.60 1.99
C LYS A 60 -15.20 9.20 0.72
N ILE A 61 -14.58 8.39 -0.14
CA ILE A 61 -13.92 8.88 -1.36
C ILE A 61 -14.80 8.82 -2.61
N LYS A 62 -15.79 7.92 -2.64
CA LYS A 62 -16.75 7.72 -3.75
C LYS A 62 -16.08 7.41 -5.09
N GLU A 63 -15.11 6.52 -5.07
CA GLU A 63 -14.37 6.03 -6.23
C GLU A 63 -14.91 4.68 -6.72
N THR A 64 -14.45 4.22 -7.87
CA THR A 64 -14.74 2.84 -8.31
C THR A 64 -14.00 1.82 -7.43
N ASP A 65 -14.50 0.58 -7.37
CA ASP A 65 -13.80 -0.50 -6.65
C ASP A 65 -12.37 -0.67 -7.22
N GLU A 66 -12.20 -0.55 -8.54
CA GLU A 66 -10.90 -0.59 -9.22
C GLU A 66 -9.95 0.51 -8.73
N ASP A 67 -10.44 1.74 -8.66
CA ASP A 67 -9.64 2.88 -8.22
C ASP A 67 -9.28 2.80 -6.72
N CYS A 68 -10.16 2.21 -5.91
CA CYS A 68 -9.83 1.90 -4.52
C CYS A 68 -8.67 0.89 -4.43
N VAL A 69 -8.67 -0.17 -5.26
CA VAL A 69 -7.53 -1.11 -5.33
C VAL A 69 -6.26 -0.41 -5.78
N LYS A 70 -6.34 0.45 -6.80
CA LYS A 70 -5.20 1.23 -7.27
C LYS A 70 -4.61 2.10 -6.16
N ILE A 71 -5.45 2.77 -5.37
CA ILE A 71 -4.99 3.57 -4.22
C ILE A 71 -4.21 2.72 -3.22
N ILE A 72 -4.73 1.54 -2.84
CA ILE A 72 -4.04 0.61 -1.94
C ILE A 72 -2.69 0.19 -2.55
N LEU A 73 -2.69 -0.16 -3.84
CA LEU A 73 -1.51 -0.59 -4.57
C LEU A 73 -0.46 0.51 -4.66
N TYR A 74 -0.84 1.76 -4.97
CA TYR A 74 0.11 2.87 -5.04
C TYR A 74 0.81 3.13 -3.72
N HIS A 75 0.14 2.95 -2.58
CA HIS A 75 0.81 2.97 -1.28
C HIS A 75 1.85 1.85 -1.16
N GLN A 76 1.54 0.63 -1.60
CA GLN A 76 2.51 -0.49 -1.60
C GLN A 76 3.71 -0.25 -2.53
N LEU A 77 3.48 0.33 -3.71
CA LEU A 77 4.55 0.75 -4.62
C LEU A 77 5.39 1.90 -4.04
N GLY A 78 4.78 2.70 -3.18
CA GLY A 78 5.47 3.70 -2.37
C GLY A 78 6.58 3.11 -1.51
N TYR A 79 6.31 2.02 -0.78
CA TYR A 79 7.35 1.29 -0.04
C TYR A 79 8.47 0.83 -0.98
N TYR A 80 8.12 0.22 -2.11
CA TYR A 80 9.11 -0.21 -3.10
C TYR A 80 10.03 0.94 -3.54
N LEU A 81 9.47 2.10 -3.85
CA LEU A 81 10.24 3.28 -4.26
C LEU A 81 11.09 3.85 -3.12
N ASP A 82 10.56 3.87 -1.90
CA ASP A 82 11.28 4.31 -0.71
C ASP A 82 12.52 3.46 -0.49
N PHE A 83 12.39 2.13 -0.46
CA PHE A 83 13.52 1.22 -0.27
C PHE A 83 14.53 1.23 -1.42
N LYS A 84 14.14 1.65 -2.62
CA LYS A 84 15.08 1.88 -3.72
C LYS A 84 15.87 3.18 -3.59
N LYS A 85 15.28 4.23 -3.03
CA LYS A 85 15.88 5.57 -2.96
C LYS A 85 16.60 5.81 -1.63
N ASN A 86 16.06 5.29 -0.54
CA ASN A 86 16.53 5.49 0.81
C ASN A 86 17.11 4.19 1.37
N LYS A 87 18.28 4.29 1.99
CA LYS A 87 18.87 3.18 2.73
C LYS A 87 18.34 3.19 4.15
N HIS A 88 17.38 2.32 4.45
CA HIS A 88 16.89 2.11 5.80
C HIS A 88 17.74 1.06 6.52
N ASP A 89 18.15 1.34 7.76
CA ASP A 89 18.81 0.34 8.59
C ASP A 89 17.76 -0.59 9.20
N LEU A 90 17.45 -1.67 8.46
CA LEU A 90 16.48 -2.68 8.88
C LEU A 90 16.87 -3.41 10.18
N ARG A 91 18.12 -3.27 10.65
CA ARG A 91 18.53 -3.83 11.95
C ARG A 91 17.79 -3.14 13.10
N ILE A 92 17.42 -1.87 12.96
CA ILE A 92 16.64 -1.14 13.96
C ILE A 92 15.28 -1.81 14.18
N ILE A 93 14.63 -2.28 13.11
CA ILE A 93 13.34 -3.00 13.22
C ILE A 93 13.47 -4.26 14.10
N LYS A 94 14.62 -4.95 14.01
CA LYS A 94 14.85 -6.21 14.73
C LYS A 94 15.44 -6.02 16.13
N TYR A 95 16.34 -5.05 16.29
CA TYR A 95 17.20 -4.93 17.48
C TYR A 95 17.10 -3.58 18.19
N GLY A 96 16.48 -2.58 17.58
CA GLY A 96 16.34 -1.24 18.16
C GLY A 96 15.38 -1.20 19.34
N GLU A 97 15.45 -0.11 20.11
CA GLU A 97 14.49 0.18 21.16
C GLU A 97 13.11 0.51 20.56
N ASP A 98 12.05 0.45 21.38
CA ASP A 98 10.68 0.63 20.88
C ASP A 98 10.47 2.01 20.26
N ASP A 99 11.08 3.05 20.82
CA ASP A 99 11.03 4.41 20.27
C ASP A 99 11.76 4.52 18.93
N GLU A 100 12.93 3.87 18.79
CA GLU A 100 13.70 3.86 17.54
C GLU A 100 12.94 3.10 16.44
N LYS A 101 12.34 1.96 16.78
CA LYS A 101 11.47 1.20 15.89
C LYS A 101 10.29 2.04 15.44
N ALA A 102 9.60 2.71 16.36
CA ALA A 102 8.43 3.53 16.07
C ALA A 102 8.79 4.71 15.15
N GLN A 103 9.93 5.37 15.39
CA GLN A 103 10.42 6.45 14.54
C GLN A 103 10.74 5.97 13.12
N LEU A 104 11.46 4.85 12.99
CA LEU A 104 11.81 4.29 11.68
C LEU A 104 10.56 3.84 10.92
N LEU A 105 9.62 3.14 11.57
CA LEU A 105 8.38 2.69 10.93
C LEU A 105 7.52 3.89 10.49
N THR A 106 7.44 4.94 11.30
CA THR A 106 6.72 6.17 10.94
C THR A 106 7.36 6.88 9.75
N LEU A 107 8.70 6.91 9.68
CA LEU A 107 9.43 7.46 8.55
C LEU A 107 9.17 6.68 7.27
N ILE A 108 9.30 5.35 7.32
CA ILE A 108 9.05 4.46 6.17
C ILE A 108 7.60 4.62 5.70
N GLU A 109 6.62 4.59 6.61
CA GLU A 109 5.21 4.79 6.29
C GLU A 109 4.96 6.16 5.63
N THR A 110 5.54 7.22 6.19
CA THR A 110 5.41 8.57 5.63
C THR A 110 5.96 8.63 4.21
N ASN A 111 7.16 8.08 4.00
CA ASN A 111 7.80 8.03 2.69
C ASN A 111 7.03 7.16 1.70
N ALA A 112 6.46 6.05 2.13
CA ALA A 112 5.65 5.19 1.28
C ALA A 112 4.46 5.96 0.71
N TRP A 113 3.75 6.74 1.52
CA TRP A 113 2.70 7.62 1.00
C TRP A 113 3.22 8.71 0.05
N GLU A 114 4.34 9.37 0.36
CA GLU A 114 4.90 10.42 -0.49
C GLU A 114 5.36 9.89 -1.85
N TYR A 115 6.11 8.77 -1.85
CA TYR A 115 6.57 8.17 -3.09
C TYR A 115 5.45 7.48 -3.86
N GLY A 116 4.51 6.83 -3.17
CA GLY A 116 3.34 6.24 -3.80
C GLY A 116 2.53 7.28 -4.57
N ARG A 117 2.34 8.46 -3.98
CA ARG A 117 1.68 9.63 -4.59
C ARG A 117 2.29 10.02 -5.94
N THR A 118 3.60 9.81 -6.15
CA THR A 118 4.26 10.14 -7.42
C THR A 118 3.85 9.24 -8.60
N LEU A 119 3.26 8.08 -8.33
CA LEU A 119 2.76 7.16 -9.33
C LEU A 119 1.25 7.32 -9.59
N VAL A 120 0.55 8.04 -8.73
CA VAL A 120 -0.91 8.19 -8.78
C VAL A 120 -1.30 9.12 -9.94
N PRO A 121 -2.23 8.74 -10.83
CA PRO A 121 -2.76 9.62 -11.85
C PRO A 121 -3.50 10.82 -11.25
N ASP A 122 -3.43 11.98 -11.90
CA ASP A 122 -3.97 13.25 -11.38
C ASP A 122 -5.43 13.15 -10.88
N ARG A 123 -6.27 12.40 -11.61
CA ARG A 123 -7.69 12.21 -11.24
C ARG A 123 -7.90 11.55 -9.87
N LEU A 124 -6.93 10.76 -9.40
CA LEU A 124 -7.00 10.01 -8.15
C LEU A 124 -6.22 10.64 -6.99
N LEU A 125 -5.44 11.71 -7.22
CA LEU A 125 -4.60 12.32 -6.18
C LEU A 125 -5.42 12.74 -4.95
N ASN A 126 -6.57 13.38 -5.17
CA ASN A 126 -7.44 13.82 -4.07
C ASN A 126 -7.95 12.64 -3.23
N SER A 127 -8.30 11.53 -3.88
CA SER A 127 -8.81 10.33 -3.21
C SER A 127 -7.70 9.59 -2.48
N TYR A 128 -6.51 9.52 -3.07
CA TYR A 128 -5.30 8.99 -2.44
C TYR A 128 -4.92 9.76 -1.17
N ASP A 129 -4.89 11.10 -1.26
CA ASP A 129 -4.57 11.97 -0.11
C ASP A 129 -5.63 11.85 1.01
N LYS A 130 -6.90 11.66 0.66
CA LYS A 130 -7.97 11.38 1.63
C LYS A 130 -7.77 10.02 2.33
N VAL A 131 -7.45 8.96 1.59
CA VAL A 131 -7.21 7.63 2.20
C VAL A 131 -6.04 7.69 3.18
N ARG A 132 -4.94 8.36 2.82
CA ARG A 132 -3.82 8.62 3.75
C ARG A 132 -4.27 9.27 5.06
N GLN A 133 -5.17 10.26 4.98
CA GLN A 133 -5.70 10.93 6.18
C GLN A 133 -6.56 9.98 7.03
N LEU A 134 -7.34 9.11 6.38
CA LEU A 134 -8.17 8.11 7.06
C LEU A 134 -7.33 7.06 7.78
N ASP A 135 -6.28 6.55 7.14
CA ASP A 135 -5.38 5.58 7.76
C ASP A 135 -4.65 6.17 8.97
N LYS A 136 -4.21 7.44 8.89
CA LYS A 136 -3.65 8.16 10.05
C LYS A 136 -4.62 8.27 11.24
N MET A 137 -5.93 8.32 10.99
CA MET A 137 -6.94 8.33 12.06
C MET A 137 -7.17 6.94 12.65
N LEU A 138 -7.09 5.88 11.84
CA LEU A 138 -7.23 4.49 12.30
C LEU A 138 -6.04 4.02 13.14
N ILE A 139 -4.82 4.50 12.84
CA ILE A 139 -3.62 4.21 13.63
C ILE A 139 -3.67 4.89 15.02
N LYS A 140 -4.45 5.96 15.19
CA LYS A 140 -4.60 6.68 16.48
C LYS A 140 -5.68 6.10 17.40
N SER A 141 -6.43 5.07 16.99
CA SER A 141 -7.54 4.51 17.80
C SER A 141 -7.19 3.20 18.52
N TYR A 142 -5.90 2.86 18.62
CA TYR A 142 -5.35 1.74 19.38
C TYR A 142 -4.28 2.25 20.34
#